data_AF-A0A952FP03-F1
#
_entry.id   AF-A0A952FP03-F1
#
_cell.length_a   1.000
_cell.length_b   1.000
_cell.length_c   1.000
_cell.angle_alpha   90.00
_cell.angle_beta   90.00
_cell.angle_gamma   90.00
#
_symmetry.space_group_name_H-M   'P 1'
#
loop_
_entity.id
_entity.type
_entity.pdbx_description
1 polymer ?
#
loop_
_entity_poly.entity_id
_entity_poly.type
_entity_poly.pdbx_seq_one_letter_code
_entity_poly.pdbx_strand_id
1 'polypeptide(L)'
;MANVTGGNANDIIHVPFDNTAIPLGFNEIAGATNDADVLDGAGGNDRLIGGGGNDILRGGIGSDNLNGGSGIDTASYSTSAESVIVDLAEGGGSAGDARGDGFSSIENVDGSGFVDLLVGDGGGNQLKGLAGNDILIGAGGDDVLVGVDGDDELQGGAGADEFSGGLGIDTIRYFASDVDGNGDLEGVSMTIGGTGTFGEAAA
;
A
#
# COMPACT_ATOMS: atom_id res chain seq x y z
N MET A 1 -2.12 15.30 -13.69
CA MET A 1 -0.95 15.54 -12.83
C MET A 1 -0.88 16.95 -12.33
N ALA A 2 -1.85 17.25 -11.48
CA ALA A 2 -1.76 18.22 -10.42
C ALA A 2 -0.92 17.64 -9.25
N ASN A 3 -0.26 18.55 -8.53
CA ASN A 3 0.30 18.29 -7.22
C ASN A 3 -0.42 19.24 -6.27
N VAL A 4 -1.20 18.70 -5.34
CA VAL A 4 -2.09 19.47 -4.47
C VAL A 4 -1.74 19.16 -3.02
N THR A 5 -1.56 20.21 -2.22
CA THR A 5 -1.17 20.07 -0.82
C THR A 5 -2.09 20.91 0.06
N GLY A 6 -2.58 20.28 1.13
CA GLY A 6 -3.32 20.87 2.23
C GLY A 6 -2.43 21.64 3.21
N GLY A 7 -3.02 21.98 4.34
CA GLY A 7 -2.41 22.61 5.51
C GLY A 7 -2.43 21.69 6.72
N ASN A 8 -2.38 22.27 7.92
CA ASN A 8 -2.44 21.52 9.19
C ASN A 8 -3.86 21.47 9.77
N ALA A 9 -4.87 21.72 8.95
CA ALA A 9 -6.27 21.74 9.36
C ALA A 9 -7.03 20.78 8.46
N ASN A 10 -8.22 20.37 8.87
CA ASN A 10 -9.06 19.50 8.06
C ASN A 10 -9.31 20.12 6.68
N ASP A 11 -8.90 19.42 5.63
CA ASP A 11 -8.99 19.85 4.25
C ASP A 11 -9.78 18.83 3.42
N ILE A 12 -10.42 19.33 2.36
CA ILE A 12 -11.01 18.50 1.32
C ILE A 12 -10.30 18.80 0.02
N ILE A 13 -9.56 17.83 -0.47
CA ILE A 13 -8.86 17.91 -1.76
C ILE A 13 -9.66 17.09 -2.77
N HIS A 14 -10.14 17.73 -3.84
CA HIS A 14 -11.03 17.07 -4.80
C HIS A 14 -11.00 17.69 -6.21
N VAL A 15 -11.69 17.05 -7.15
CA VAL A 15 -11.82 17.51 -8.54
C VAL A 15 -12.85 18.64 -8.63
N PRO A 16 -12.58 19.76 -9.31
CA PRO A 16 -13.56 20.83 -9.49
C PRO A 16 -14.88 20.34 -10.11
N PHE A 17 -15.99 20.83 -9.56
CA PHE A 17 -17.36 20.57 -10.05
C PHE A 17 -17.83 19.09 -9.96
N ASP A 18 -17.21 18.28 -9.11
CA ASP A 18 -17.61 16.90 -8.79
C ASP A 18 -18.82 16.78 -7.84
N ASN A 19 -19.37 17.93 -7.41
CA ASN A 19 -20.48 18.03 -6.46
C ASN A 19 -20.15 17.44 -5.07
N THR A 20 -18.87 17.45 -4.68
CA THR A 20 -18.42 17.10 -3.33
C THR A 20 -19.04 18.04 -2.29
N ALA A 21 -19.62 17.45 -1.25
CA ALA A 21 -20.16 18.21 -0.13
C ALA A 21 -19.02 18.66 0.78
N ILE A 22 -18.96 19.96 1.10
CA ILE A 22 -17.97 20.53 2.02
C ILE A 22 -18.61 20.71 3.41
N PRO A 23 -18.29 19.85 4.40
CA PRO A 23 -18.79 19.99 5.76
C PRO A 23 -18.22 21.25 6.43
N LEU A 24 -18.86 21.70 7.50
CA LEU A 24 -18.30 22.77 8.32
C LEU A 24 -16.97 22.33 8.95
N GLY A 25 -16.03 23.27 9.00
CA GLY A 25 -14.71 23.03 9.62
C GLY A 25 -13.67 22.44 8.67
N PHE A 26 -14.00 22.25 7.39
CA PHE A 26 -13.05 21.87 6.36
C PHE A 26 -12.69 23.05 5.45
N ASN A 27 -11.44 23.11 4.98
CA ASN A 27 -11.08 23.99 3.88
C ASN A 27 -11.21 23.25 2.54
N GLU A 28 -11.87 23.86 1.56
CA GLU A 28 -12.01 23.29 0.22
C GLU A 28 -10.77 23.61 -0.64
N ILE A 29 -10.20 22.58 -1.25
CA ILE A 29 -9.09 22.65 -2.19
C ILE A 29 -9.47 21.87 -3.45
N ALA A 30 -10.19 22.53 -4.35
CA ALA A 30 -10.57 21.98 -5.65
C ALA A 30 -9.38 22.03 -6.64
N GLY A 31 -8.41 21.14 -6.44
CA GLY A 31 -7.14 21.12 -7.19
C GLY A 31 -6.84 19.83 -7.95
N ALA A 32 -7.57 18.73 -7.65
CA ALA A 32 -7.38 17.46 -8.35
C ALA A 32 -7.99 17.50 -9.76
N THR A 33 -7.63 16.52 -10.58
CA THR A 33 -8.03 16.38 -11.98
C THR A 33 -8.59 14.97 -12.24
N ASN A 34 -8.89 14.62 -13.49
CA ASN A 34 -9.25 13.24 -13.87
C ASN A 34 -8.06 12.50 -14.51
N ASP A 35 -6.85 13.01 -14.31
CA ASP A 35 -5.59 12.39 -14.70
C ASP A 35 -4.82 12.07 -13.42
N ALA A 36 -3.81 11.20 -13.50
CA ALA A 36 -2.93 10.86 -12.38
C ALA A 36 -2.38 12.09 -11.64
N ASP A 37 -2.61 12.17 -10.34
CA ASP A 37 -2.29 13.29 -9.45
C ASP A 37 -1.52 12.86 -8.21
N VAL A 38 -0.97 13.84 -7.49
CA VAL A 38 -0.42 13.66 -6.15
C VAL A 38 -1.17 14.58 -5.20
N LEU A 39 -1.89 13.99 -4.24
CA LEU A 39 -2.69 14.70 -3.25
C LEU A 39 -2.08 14.48 -1.87
N ASP A 40 -1.86 15.55 -1.12
CA ASP A 40 -1.22 15.53 0.19
C ASP A 40 -2.07 16.36 1.18
N GLY A 41 -2.68 15.70 2.17
CA GLY A 41 -3.48 16.37 3.22
C GLY A 41 -2.62 17.11 4.23
N ALA A 42 -1.37 16.69 4.39
CA ALA A 42 -0.40 17.13 5.39
C ALA A 42 -0.81 16.87 6.84
N GLY A 43 -1.80 17.57 7.40
CA GLY A 43 -2.29 17.21 8.71
C GLY A 43 -3.63 17.81 9.08
N GLY A 44 -4.29 17.22 10.07
CA GLY A 44 -5.72 17.39 10.25
C GLY A 44 -6.43 16.10 9.87
N ASN A 45 -7.76 16.08 9.98
CA ASN A 45 -8.55 14.95 9.49
C ASN A 45 -9.07 15.32 8.10
N ASP A 46 -8.43 14.81 7.08
CA ASP A 46 -8.58 15.23 5.71
C ASP A 46 -9.46 14.29 4.89
N ARG A 47 -10.00 14.80 3.79
CA ARG A 47 -10.71 14.00 2.79
C ARG A 47 -10.07 14.22 1.43
N LEU A 48 -9.41 13.20 0.92
CA LEU A 48 -8.70 13.23 -0.35
C LEU A 48 -9.52 12.43 -1.36
N ILE A 49 -9.86 13.06 -2.48
CA ILE A 49 -10.63 12.47 -3.58
C ILE A 49 -9.79 12.61 -4.86
N GLY A 50 -9.18 11.50 -5.29
CA GLY A 50 -8.34 11.42 -6.50
C GLY A 50 -9.16 11.68 -7.77
N GLY A 51 -10.28 10.98 -7.90
CA GLY A 51 -11.20 11.14 -9.00
C GLY A 51 -10.92 10.09 -10.08
N GLY A 52 -10.22 10.47 -11.14
CA GLY A 52 -9.82 9.53 -12.18
C GLY A 52 -8.33 9.62 -12.43
N GLY A 53 -7.71 8.52 -12.89
CA GLY A 53 -6.27 8.45 -13.06
C GLY A 53 -5.65 7.51 -12.04
N ASN A 54 -4.32 7.42 -12.02
CA ASN A 54 -3.61 6.65 -11.03
C ASN A 54 -2.98 7.62 -10.05
N ASP A 55 -3.62 7.80 -8.91
CA ASP A 55 -3.32 8.86 -7.98
C ASP A 55 -2.44 8.37 -6.82
N ILE A 56 -1.61 9.27 -6.30
CA ILE A 56 -0.89 9.06 -5.04
C ILE A 56 -1.53 9.94 -3.99
N LEU A 57 -2.13 9.34 -2.97
CA LEU A 57 -2.80 10.03 -1.89
C LEU A 57 -1.98 9.87 -0.59
N ARG A 58 -1.63 10.98 0.04
CA ARG A 58 -0.99 11.03 1.35
C ARG A 58 -1.90 11.78 2.31
N GLY A 59 -2.46 11.07 3.30
CA GLY A 59 -3.30 11.71 4.33
C GLY A 59 -2.46 12.64 5.20
N GLY A 60 -1.41 12.07 5.79
CA GLY A 60 -0.50 12.78 6.69
C GLY A 60 -0.91 12.56 8.13
N ILE A 61 -0.76 13.57 8.99
CA ILE A 61 -1.08 13.41 10.41
C ILE A 61 -2.58 13.62 10.63
N GLY A 62 -3.28 12.55 11.01
CA GLY A 62 -4.66 12.65 11.46
C GLY A 62 -5.42 11.35 11.24
N SER A 63 -6.74 11.43 11.19
CA SER A 63 -7.57 10.32 10.75
C SER A 63 -8.27 10.73 9.46
N ASP A 64 -7.74 10.24 8.35
CA ASP A 64 -8.05 10.72 7.02
C ASP A 64 -8.99 9.80 6.26
N ASN A 65 -9.64 10.32 5.23
CA ASN A 65 -10.45 9.54 4.31
C ASN A 65 -9.89 9.66 2.90
N LEU A 66 -9.32 8.56 2.43
CA LEU A 66 -8.60 8.49 1.16
C LEU A 66 -9.48 7.73 0.16
N ASN A 67 -9.88 8.43 -0.89
CA ASN A 67 -10.68 7.88 -1.97
C ASN A 67 -9.95 8.06 -3.29
N GLY A 68 -9.34 6.99 -3.84
CA GLY A 68 -8.62 7.06 -5.11
C GLY A 68 -9.57 7.34 -6.27
N GLY A 69 -10.66 6.60 -6.34
CA GLY A 69 -11.70 6.76 -7.35
C GLY A 69 -11.57 5.72 -8.45
N SER A 70 -11.31 6.16 -9.68
CA SER A 70 -11.14 5.24 -10.82
C SER A 70 -9.70 5.24 -11.31
N GLY A 71 -9.10 4.06 -11.36
CA GLY A 71 -7.74 3.85 -11.86
C GLY A 71 -7.03 2.84 -10.98
N ILE A 72 -5.74 3.03 -10.79
CA ILE A 72 -4.93 2.25 -9.84
C ILE A 72 -4.28 3.26 -8.90
N ASP A 73 -4.82 3.36 -7.70
CA ASP A 73 -4.53 4.42 -6.76
C ASP A 73 -3.69 3.91 -5.59
N THR A 74 -2.82 4.78 -5.06
CA THR A 74 -1.82 4.42 -4.04
C THR A 74 -2.01 5.28 -2.79
N ALA A 75 -2.26 4.64 -1.65
CA ALA A 75 -2.09 5.29 -0.34
C ALA A 75 -0.61 5.27 0.02
N SER A 76 0.01 6.45 0.22
CA SER A 76 1.44 6.55 0.48
C SER A 76 1.74 7.10 1.87
N TYR A 77 2.44 6.31 2.68
CA TYR A 77 2.97 6.68 3.99
C TYR A 77 4.47 6.97 3.98
N SER A 78 5.05 7.20 2.79
CA SER A 78 6.49 7.41 2.59
C SER A 78 7.09 8.58 3.37
N THR A 79 6.27 9.47 3.90
CA THR A 79 6.67 10.62 4.73
C THR A 79 6.39 10.42 6.23
N SER A 80 5.79 9.31 6.63
CA SER A 80 5.49 8.99 8.03
C SER A 80 6.77 8.96 8.86
N ALA A 81 6.69 9.56 10.05
CA ALA A 81 7.81 9.60 11.01
C ALA A 81 7.85 8.37 11.94
N GLU A 82 6.91 7.44 11.77
CA GLU A 82 6.77 6.20 12.52
C GLU A 82 6.37 5.05 11.57
N SER A 83 6.50 3.81 12.06
CA SER A 83 5.94 2.63 11.39
C SER A 83 4.42 2.74 11.22
N VAL A 84 3.92 2.25 10.11
CA VAL A 84 2.50 2.15 9.80
C VAL A 84 2.00 0.70 9.79
N ILE A 85 0.71 0.56 10.07
CA ILE A 85 -0.02 -0.70 9.91
C ILE A 85 -1.22 -0.36 9.04
N VAL A 86 -1.29 -0.99 7.87
CA VAL A 86 -2.29 -0.75 6.84
C VAL A 86 -2.90 -2.08 6.42
N ASP A 87 -4.23 -2.14 6.35
CA ASP A 87 -4.96 -3.30 5.88
C ASP A 87 -6.06 -2.86 4.90
N LEU A 88 -5.86 -3.16 3.61
CA LEU A 88 -6.81 -2.84 2.55
C LEU A 88 -8.09 -3.69 2.63
N ALA A 89 -7.99 -4.93 3.13
CA ALA A 89 -9.16 -5.80 3.33
C ALA A 89 -10.08 -5.28 4.44
N GLU A 90 -9.52 -4.72 5.51
CA GLU A 90 -10.28 -4.00 6.55
C GLU A 90 -10.65 -2.57 6.13
N GLY A 91 -9.94 -2.02 5.14
CA GLY A 91 -10.19 -0.70 4.56
C GLY A 91 -9.69 0.45 5.44
N GLY A 92 -8.60 0.27 6.17
CA GLY A 92 -8.05 1.33 7.03
C GLY A 92 -6.65 1.07 7.61
N GLY A 93 -6.16 2.04 8.37
CA GLY A 93 -4.85 1.99 9.03
C GLY A 93 -4.92 2.19 10.55
N SER A 94 -3.88 1.74 11.27
CA SER A 94 -3.90 1.69 12.74
C SER A 94 -2.62 2.14 13.46
N ALA A 95 -1.56 2.50 12.73
CA ALA A 95 -0.30 2.98 13.32
C ALA A 95 0.35 4.08 12.46
N GLY A 96 1.25 4.87 13.09
CA GLY A 96 1.87 6.03 12.48
C GLY A 96 0.85 7.02 11.91
N ASP A 97 1.18 7.59 10.76
CA ASP A 97 0.29 8.48 10.00
C ASP A 97 -0.95 7.75 9.45
N ALA A 98 -0.95 6.41 9.37
CA ALA A 98 -2.12 5.65 8.94
C ALA A 98 -3.23 5.54 10.02
N ARG A 99 -2.99 6.04 11.24
CA ARG A 99 -3.84 5.75 12.40
C ARG A 99 -5.23 6.38 12.29
N GLY A 100 -6.22 5.52 12.06
CA GLY A 100 -7.62 5.93 11.96
C GLY A 100 -8.02 6.36 10.55
N ASP A 101 -7.12 6.17 9.58
CA ASP A 101 -7.43 6.38 8.17
C ASP A 101 -8.44 5.35 7.68
N GLY A 102 -9.27 5.77 6.73
CA GLY A 102 -10.16 4.89 5.98
C GLY A 102 -9.93 4.98 4.48
N PHE A 103 -10.00 3.84 3.80
CA PHE A 103 -9.74 3.71 2.37
C PHE A 103 -10.98 3.36 1.57
N SER A 104 -11.01 3.86 0.34
CA SER A 104 -11.99 3.49 -0.68
C SER A 104 -11.33 3.61 -2.04
N SER A 105 -11.49 2.59 -2.91
CA SER A 105 -10.83 2.56 -4.22
C SER A 105 -9.33 2.85 -4.12
N ILE A 106 -8.63 2.06 -3.30
CA ILE A 106 -7.18 2.09 -3.17
C ILE A 106 -6.70 0.67 -3.43
N GLU A 107 -5.82 0.51 -4.41
CA GLU A 107 -5.29 -0.79 -4.81
C GLU A 107 -3.87 -1.01 -4.29
N ASN A 108 -3.13 0.07 -4.01
CA ASN A 108 -1.71 0.02 -3.67
C ASN A 108 -1.39 0.75 -2.37
N VAL A 109 -0.30 0.32 -1.72
CA VAL A 109 0.22 0.96 -0.50
C VAL A 109 1.73 1.09 -0.58
N ASP A 110 2.22 2.32 -0.38
CA ASP A 110 3.61 2.57 -0.01
C ASP A 110 3.70 2.74 1.52
N GLY A 111 4.58 1.98 2.16
CA GLY A 111 4.94 2.09 3.57
C GLY A 111 5.74 3.34 3.89
N SER A 112 6.51 3.27 4.97
CA SER A 112 7.30 4.32 5.60
C SER A 112 8.79 3.98 5.60
N GLY A 113 9.62 4.83 6.21
CA GLY A 113 11.04 4.50 6.41
C GLY A 113 11.33 3.63 7.64
N PHE A 114 10.32 2.92 8.15
CA PHE A 114 10.35 2.15 9.40
C PHE A 114 9.73 0.77 9.21
N VAL A 115 9.72 -0.04 10.28
CA VAL A 115 9.19 -1.42 10.26
C VAL A 115 7.66 -1.43 10.12
N ASP A 116 7.17 -1.70 8.92
CA ASP A 116 5.76 -1.64 8.58
C ASP A 116 5.06 -3.01 8.52
N LEU A 117 3.73 -2.99 8.63
CA LEU A 117 2.87 -4.13 8.29
C LEU A 117 1.84 -3.67 7.25
N LEU A 118 1.97 -4.20 6.03
CA LEU A 118 1.11 -3.87 4.90
C LEU A 118 0.33 -5.12 4.47
N VAL A 119 -1.01 -5.03 4.49
CA VAL A 119 -1.91 -6.10 4.09
C VAL A 119 -2.78 -5.63 2.91
N GLY A 120 -2.76 -6.40 1.82
CA GLY A 120 -3.60 -6.23 0.64
C GLY A 120 -5.05 -6.70 0.88
N ASP A 121 -5.81 -6.83 -0.19
CA ASP A 121 -7.19 -7.28 -0.18
C ASP A 121 -7.42 -8.53 -1.03
N GLY A 122 -8.57 -8.64 -1.69
CA GLY A 122 -8.87 -9.76 -2.59
C GLY A 122 -8.62 -9.44 -4.07
N GLY A 123 -8.16 -8.22 -4.38
CA GLY A 123 -7.77 -7.76 -5.71
C GLY A 123 -6.25 -7.80 -5.89
N GLY A 124 -5.77 -7.49 -7.08
CA GLY A 124 -4.31 -7.38 -7.29
C GLY A 124 -3.78 -6.08 -6.70
N ASN A 125 -2.87 -6.18 -5.73
CA ASN A 125 -2.29 -5.04 -5.02
C ASN A 125 -0.79 -4.89 -5.31
N GLN A 126 -0.30 -3.65 -5.29
CA GLN A 126 1.12 -3.36 -5.13
C GLN A 126 1.41 -2.86 -3.72
N LEU A 127 2.20 -3.63 -2.98
CA LEU A 127 2.62 -3.30 -1.62
C LEU A 127 4.13 -3.05 -1.60
N LYS A 128 4.55 -1.90 -1.07
CA LYS A 128 5.95 -1.51 -1.03
C LYS A 128 6.37 -1.10 0.38
N GLY A 129 7.31 -1.83 0.99
CA GLY A 129 7.80 -1.59 2.35
C GLY A 129 8.60 -0.29 2.49
N LEU A 130 9.54 -0.08 1.55
CA LEU A 130 10.53 1.00 1.53
C LEU A 130 11.76 0.70 2.39
N ALA A 131 11.92 1.30 3.55
CA ALA A 131 13.09 1.04 4.38
C ALA A 131 12.61 0.54 5.72
N GLY A 132 13.22 -0.51 6.25
CA GLY A 132 12.68 -1.17 7.43
C GLY A 132 12.66 -2.67 7.23
N ASN A 133 12.41 -3.41 8.29
CA ASN A 133 12.23 -4.85 8.18
C ASN A 133 10.72 -5.10 8.16
N ASP A 134 10.15 -5.16 6.96
CA ASP A 134 8.72 -5.01 6.76
C ASP A 134 8.01 -6.37 6.64
N ILE A 135 6.70 -6.38 6.93
CA ILE A 135 5.84 -7.53 6.66
C ILE A 135 4.83 -7.13 5.59
N LEU A 136 4.88 -7.80 4.44
CA LEU A 136 4.01 -7.56 3.30
C LEU A 136 3.15 -8.79 3.03
N ILE A 137 1.84 -8.64 3.08
CA ILE A 137 0.86 -9.72 2.88
C ILE A 137 -0.09 -9.34 1.75
N GLY A 138 -0.01 -9.98 0.58
CA GLY A 138 -0.89 -9.71 -0.56
C GLY A 138 -2.34 -10.16 -0.35
N ALA A 139 -2.53 -11.25 0.40
CA ALA A 139 -3.78 -11.93 0.66
C ALA A 139 -4.35 -12.70 -0.55
N GLY A 140 -5.12 -12.09 -1.43
CA GLY A 140 -5.59 -12.78 -2.64
C GLY A 140 -5.66 -11.84 -3.83
N GLY A 141 -5.44 -12.36 -5.04
CA GLY A 141 -5.21 -11.52 -6.21
C GLY A 141 -3.84 -11.83 -6.79
N ASP A 142 -3.52 -11.25 -7.94
CA ASP A 142 -2.18 -11.34 -8.51
C ASP A 142 -1.40 -10.12 -7.99
N ASP A 143 -0.58 -10.30 -6.96
CA ASP A 143 0.02 -9.20 -6.21
C ASP A 143 1.48 -8.91 -6.59
N VAL A 144 1.95 -7.70 -6.30
CA VAL A 144 3.36 -7.28 -6.41
C VAL A 144 3.86 -6.80 -5.06
N LEU A 145 4.74 -7.56 -4.42
CA LEU A 145 5.27 -7.28 -3.08
C LEU A 145 6.75 -6.88 -3.17
N VAL A 146 7.08 -5.68 -2.71
CA VAL A 146 8.42 -5.09 -2.84
C VAL A 146 8.92 -4.61 -1.46
N GLY A 147 9.91 -5.30 -0.88
CA GLY A 147 10.51 -4.94 0.40
C GLY A 147 11.35 -3.66 0.33
N VAL A 148 12.28 -3.62 -0.63
CA VAL A 148 13.27 -2.55 -0.88
C VAL A 148 14.50 -2.63 0.03
N ASP A 149 14.56 -1.96 1.18
CA ASP A 149 15.75 -1.95 2.05
C ASP A 149 15.42 -2.54 3.44
N GLY A 150 16.03 -3.66 3.80
CA GLY A 150 15.91 -4.28 5.12
C GLY A 150 15.74 -5.80 5.03
N ASP A 151 15.53 -6.45 6.18
CA ASP A 151 15.24 -7.89 6.21
C ASP A 151 13.72 -8.10 6.21
N ASP A 152 13.14 -8.33 5.03
CA ASP A 152 11.68 -8.31 4.85
C ASP A 152 11.03 -9.70 4.91
N GLU A 153 9.75 -9.74 5.30
CA GLU A 153 8.88 -10.92 5.23
C GLU A 153 7.77 -10.69 4.20
N LEU A 154 7.78 -11.46 3.11
CA LEU A 154 6.82 -11.34 2.01
C LEU A 154 5.92 -12.57 1.91
N GLN A 155 4.62 -12.37 1.85
CA GLN A 155 3.63 -13.43 1.68
C GLN A 155 2.56 -13.00 0.68
N GLY A 156 2.59 -13.55 -0.53
CA GLY A 156 1.63 -13.16 -1.58
C GLY A 156 0.23 -13.66 -1.26
N GLY A 157 0.05 -14.98 -1.22
CA GLY A 157 -1.21 -15.58 -0.80
C GLY A 157 -1.81 -16.36 -1.96
N ALA A 158 -3.08 -16.09 -2.28
CA ALA A 158 -3.76 -16.78 -3.37
C ALA A 158 -3.68 -15.97 -4.67
N GLY A 159 -2.93 -16.47 -5.66
CA GLY A 159 -2.85 -15.88 -6.99
C GLY A 159 -1.45 -16.05 -7.57
N ALA A 160 -1.18 -15.35 -8.68
CA ALA A 160 0.13 -15.33 -9.31
C ALA A 160 0.91 -14.08 -8.85
N ASP A 161 1.64 -14.24 -7.75
CA ASP A 161 2.33 -13.12 -7.09
C ASP A 161 3.77 -12.91 -7.60
N GLU A 162 4.20 -11.65 -7.64
CA GLU A 162 5.58 -11.23 -7.89
C GLU A 162 6.21 -10.69 -6.60
N PHE A 163 7.43 -11.15 -6.30
CA PHE A 163 8.17 -10.77 -5.10
C PHE A 163 9.52 -10.15 -5.43
N SER A 164 9.84 -9.03 -4.78
CA SER A 164 11.16 -8.41 -4.79
C SER A 164 11.54 -8.05 -3.36
N GLY A 165 12.36 -8.87 -2.71
CA GLY A 165 12.90 -8.59 -1.36
C GLY A 165 13.70 -7.30 -1.33
N GLY A 166 14.82 -7.25 -2.06
CA GLY A 166 15.61 -6.02 -2.22
C GLY A 166 16.99 -6.17 -1.59
N LEU A 167 17.43 -5.16 -0.85
CA LEU A 167 18.67 -5.21 -0.06
C LEU A 167 18.37 -5.80 1.31
N GLY A 168 19.11 -6.82 1.72
CA GLY A 168 18.98 -7.43 3.04
C GLY A 168 18.82 -8.94 2.94
N ILE A 169 18.34 -9.57 4.01
CA ILE A 169 18.00 -10.99 4.04
C ILE A 169 16.48 -11.12 4.13
N ASP A 170 15.89 -11.40 2.98
CA ASP A 170 14.44 -11.49 2.86
C ASP A 170 13.93 -12.92 3.04
N THR A 171 12.72 -13.04 3.57
CA THR A 171 11.97 -14.28 3.74
C THR A 171 10.70 -14.23 2.92
N ILE A 172 10.57 -15.10 1.92
CA ILE A 172 9.30 -15.30 1.21
C ILE A 172 8.58 -16.50 1.82
N ARG A 173 7.33 -16.29 2.26
CA ARG A 173 6.45 -17.33 2.81
C ARG A 173 5.37 -17.72 1.83
N TYR A 174 5.25 -19.03 1.60
CA TYR A 174 4.14 -19.63 0.86
C TYR A 174 3.41 -20.61 1.77
N PHE A 175 2.09 -20.47 1.83
CA PHE A 175 1.21 -21.48 2.44
C PHE A 175 0.69 -22.37 1.33
N ALA A 176 1.50 -23.33 0.91
CA ALA A 176 1.00 -24.40 0.05
C ALA A 176 0.45 -25.54 0.93
N SER A 177 -0.71 -26.06 0.51
CA SER A 177 -1.34 -27.24 1.08
C SER A 177 -1.17 -28.36 0.07
N ASP A 178 -0.81 -29.57 0.54
CA ASP A 178 -0.86 -30.81 -0.24
C ASP A 178 -2.34 -31.14 -0.54
N VAL A 179 -2.86 -30.69 -1.68
CA VAL A 179 -4.28 -30.78 -2.05
C VAL A 179 -4.63 -32.20 -2.52
N ASP A 180 -3.70 -32.91 -3.15
CA ASP A 180 -3.91 -34.22 -3.73
C ASP A 180 -3.30 -35.39 -2.92
N GLY A 181 -2.52 -35.08 -1.88
CA GLY A 181 -1.94 -36.04 -0.94
C GLY A 181 -0.69 -36.74 -1.48
N ASN A 182 -0.07 -36.23 -2.55
CA ASN A 182 1.12 -36.83 -3.15
C ASN A 182 2.42 -36.48 -2.41
N GLY A 183 2.36 -35.52 -1.47
CA GLY A 183 3.49 -35.06 -0.66
C GLY A 183 4.35 -33.98 -1.31
N ASP A 184 3.98 -33.49 -2.49
CA ASP A 184 4.45 -32.22 -3.03
C ASP A 184 3.57 -31.05 -2.54
N LEU A 185 4.12 -29.84 -2.71
CA LEU A 185 3.37 -28.62 -2.46
C LEU A 185 2.81 -28.18 -3.81
N GLU A 186 1.49 -28.25 -3.98
CA GLU A 186 0.86 -27.74 -5.19
C GLU A 186 0.90 -26.21 -5.20
N GLY A 187 1.14 -25.65 -6.38
CA GLY A 187 1.12 -24.20 -6.59
C GLY A 187 2.44 -23.47 -6.32
N VAL A 188 3.50 -24.14 -5.83
CA VAL A 188 4.81 -23.50 -5.64
C VAL A 188 5.73 -23.79 -6.83
N SER A 189 5.74 -22.88 -7.81
CA SER A 189 6.73 -22.88 -8.91
C SER A 189 7.69 -21.70 -8.74
N MET A 190 8.79 -21.90 -8.01
CA MET A 190 9.81 -20.86 -7.86
C MET A 190 10.71 -20.80 -9.11
N THR A 191 10.60 -19.71 -9.89
CA THR A 191 11.48 -19.45 -11.04
C THR A 191 12.50 -18.38 -10.65
N ILE A 192 13.77 -18.78 -10.46
CA ILE A 192 14.87 -17.85 -10.16
C ILE A 192 15.52 -17.45 -11.49
N GLY A 193 15.36 -16.18 -11.91
CA GLY A 193 15.87 -15.64 -13.17
C GLY A 193 17.40 -15.44 -13.26
N GLY A 194 18.19 -16.00 -12.35
CA GLY A 194 19.64 -15.80 -12.24
C GLY A 194 20.39 -16.95 -11.56
N THR A 195 21.69 -16.79 -11.30
CA THR A 195 22.49 -17.79 -10.56
C THR A 195 22.28 -17.63 -9.05
N GLY A 196 21.18 -18.15 -8.53
CA GLY A 196 21.04 -18.37 -7.09
C GLY A 196 21.93 -19.53 -6.67
N THR A 197 22.90 -19.30 -5.80
CA THR A 197 23.57 -20.39 -5.07
C THR A 197 22.77 -20.63 -3.81
N PHE A 198 22.00 -21.72 -3.74
CA PHE A 198 21.63 -22.27 -2.44
C PHE A 198 22.95 -22.61 -1.75
N GLY A 199 23.25 -21.96 -0.63
CA GLY A 199 24.46 -22.28 0.13
C GLY A 199 24.50 -23.78 0.37
N GLU A 200 25.58 -24.44 -0.07
CA GLU A 200 25.79 -25.86 0.18
C GLU A 200 25.57 -26.11 1.67
N ALA A 201 24.63 -27.02 2.00
CA ALA A 201 24.42 -27.42 3.38
C ALA A 201 25.76 -27.87 3.94
N ALA A 202 26.26 -27.20 4.99
CA ALA A 202 27.49 -27.62 5.64
C ALA A 202 27.32 -29.06 6.12
N ALA A 203 28.20 -29.94 5.62
CA ALA A 203 28.23 -31.38 5.93
C ALA A 203 28.49 -31.67 7.41
#